data_AF-A0A443SNP4-F1
#
_entry.id   AF-A0A443SNP4-F1
#
_cell.length_a   1.000
_cell.length_b   1.000
_cell.length_c   1.000
_cell.angle_alpha   90.00
_cell.angle_beta   90.00
_cell.angle_gamma   90.00
#
_symmetry.space_group_name_H-M   'P 1'
#
loop_
_entity.id
_entity.type
_entity.pdbx_description
1 polymer ?
#
loop_
_entity_poly.entity_id
_entity_poly.type
_entity_poly.pdbx_seq_one_letter_code
_entity_poly.pdbx_strand_id
1 'polypeptide(L)'
;MHVEYKLELSLYLYTAFAFAVDCQLFASSDYRPTNNVINTLLHPLLQRNECLTSADNRQGVCLPKASCLATGGIVAGTCGFLSFCCICKHQGTCRSVLTANESYFVSPNYPNLQTDKLDPSVCIFTLQRNRIIQKFPICQIRLDFNDFNLAPPIDGVCGGNTDSFVISGASNFNATGLPSTGLCGDLTGQHMFIEVDPNSISEPLLLIISTGNNQRYNRKWSIKIQQIPCHSPYKAPSGCLQYFTGEQDFIESFNFRGLVTSQPTTGSTVSTVVGNNYMTNLNYGICVSQQSTVCGIQWEAVEFDFGGFEKDVSG
;
A
#
# COMPACT_ATOMS: atom_id res chain seq x y z
N MET A 1 -5.56 -45.40 -52.92
CA MET A 1 -5.15 -44.31 -52.02
C MET A 1 -6.25 -44.11 -51.00
N HIS A 2 -6.14 -44.80 -49.86
CA HIS A 2 -7.03 -44.58 -48.71
C HIS A 2 -6.34 -43.56 -47.80
N VAL A 3 -7.01 -42.44 -47.54
CA VAL A 3 -6.57 -41.44 -46.55
C VAL A 3 -7.40 -41.67 -45.30
N GLU A 4 -6.74 -42.16 -44.27
CA GLU A 4 -7.29 -42.44 -42.95
C GLU A 4 -7.07 -41.20 -42.08
N TYR A 5 -8.16 -40.52 -41.67
CA TYR A 5 -8.07 -39.36 -40.79
C TYR A 5 -8.10 -39.84 -39.33
N LYS A 6 -6.93 -39.84 -38.70
CA LYS A 6 -6.76 -40.14 -37.27
C LYS A 6 -7.13 -38.89 -36.46
N LEU A 7 -8.29 -38.90 -35.81
CA LEU A 7 -8.64 -37.91 -34.77
C LEU A 7 -7.84 -38.23 -33.50
N GLU A 8 -6.83 -37.43 -33.18
CA GLU A 8 -6.25 -37.41 -31.84
C GLU A 8 -7.05 -36.44 -30.94
N LEU A 9 -7.84 -37.00 -30.04
CA LEU A 9 -8.39 -36.27 -28.90
C LEU A 9 -7.26 -36.01 -27.89
N SER A 10 -6.69 -34.81 -27.91
CA SER A 10 -5.84 -34.34 -26.82
C SER A 10 -6.71 -33.94 -25.63
N LEU A 11 -6.72 -34.80 -24.61
CA LEU A 11 -7.42 -34.60 -23.35
C LEU A 11 -6.71 -33.48 -22.56
N TYR A 12 -7.13 -32.23 -22.73
CA TYR A 12 -6.67 -31.14 -21.87
C TYR A 12 -7.23 -31.36 -20.46
N LEU A 13 -6.36 -31.88 -19.58
CA LEU A 13 -6.56 -31.92 -18.14
C LEU A 13 -6.88 -30.49 -17.66
N TYR A 14 -8.13 -30.29 -17.24
CA TYR A 14 -8.57 -29.16 -16.43
C TYR A 14 -7.74 -29.14 -15.13
N THR A 15 -6.60 -28.46 -15.16
CA THR A 15 -5.97 -28.00 -13.93
C THR A 15 -6.82 -26.86 -13.41
N ALA A 16 -7.29 -27.03 -12.17
CA ALA A 16 -8.15 -26.08 -11.48
C ALA A 16 -7.49 -24.70 -11.43
N PHE A 17 -7.86 -23.83 -12.37
CA PHE A 17 -7.84 -22.40 -12.10
C PHE A 17 -8.82 -22.20 -10.95
N ALA A 18 -8.28 -22.12 -9.74
CA ALA A 18 -8.96 -21.47 -8.64
C ALA A 18 -9.23 -20.04 -9.11
N PHE A 19 -10.41 -19.82 -9.71
CA PHE A 19 -10.94 -18.50 -9.92
C PHE A 19 -10.85 -17.81 -8.56
N ALA A 20 -9.99 -16.80 -8.47
CA ALA A 20 -10.02 -15.86 -7.37
C ALA A 20 -11.45 -15.32 -7.36
N VAL A 21 -12.24 -15.79 -6.38
CA VAL A 21 -13.64 -15.39 -6.26
C VAL A 21 -13.65 -13.88 -6.04
N ASP A 22 -14.44 -13.22 -6.88
CA ASP A 22 -14.30 -11.82 -7.24
C ASP A 22 -14.67 -10.90 -6.06
N CYS A 23 -13.67 -10.20 -5.52
CA CYS A 23 -13.84 -9.17 -4.48
C CYS A 23 -14.06 -7.78 -5.08
N GLN A 24 -14.30 -7.64 -6.41
CA GLN A 24 -14.73 -6.38 -7.05
C GLN A 24 -16.02 -5.80 -6.44
N LEU A 25 -16.74 -6.58 -5.64
CA LEU A 25 -17.90 -6.15 -4.88
C LEU A 25 -17.57 -5.28 -3.64
N PHE A 26 -16.30 -5.13 -3.26
CA PHE A 26 -15.85 -4.36 -2.08
C PHE A 26 -15.28 -2.97 -2.44
N ALA A 27 -15.27 -2.59 -3.72
CA ALA A 27 -14.95 -1.22 -4.11
C ALA A 27 -16.04 -0.26 -3.58
N SER A 28 -15.61 0.87 -3.00
CA SER A 28 -16.50 1.93 -2.54
C SER A 28 -17.42 2.37 -3.68
N SER A 29 -18.70 2.48 -3.38
CA SER A 29 -19.73 2.92 -4.33
C SER A 29 -19.67 4.43 -4.53
N ASP A 30 -18.62 4.96 -5.17
CA ASP A 30 -18.67 6.31 -5.76
C ASP A 30 -19.10 6.30 -7.23
N TYR A 31 -19.45 5.13 -7.78
CA TYR A 31 -20.11 5.05 -9.07
C TYR A 31 -21.58 5.47 -8.93
N ARG A 32 -21.89 6.76 -9.17
CA ARG A 32 -23.26 7.19 -9.51
C ARG A 32 -23.58 6.68 -10.92
N PRO A 33 -24.47 5.68 -11.11
CA PRO A 33 -24.94 5.34 -12.44
C PRO A 33 -25.85 6.48 -12.90
N THR A 34 -25.54 7.08 -14.03
CA THR A 34 -26.50 7.91 -14.76
C THR A 34 -27.72 7.05 -15.11
N ASN A 35 -28.90 7.56 -14.78
CA ASN A 35 -30.20 6.89 -14.92
C ASN A 35 -30.39 6.26 -16.31
N ASN A 36 -30.35 4.93 -16.39
CA ASN A 36 -30.90 4.15 -17.50
C ASN A 36 -31.55 2.87 -16.94
N VAL A 37 -32.88 2.78 -17.06
CA VAL A 37 -33.81 2.00 -16.22
C VAL A 37 -34.06 0.56 -16.73
N ILE A 38 -33.12 -0.13 -17.42
CA ILE A 38 -33.49 -1.39 -18.11
C ILE A 38 -32.76 -2.68 -17.68
N ASN A 39 -31.79 -2.66 -16.75
CA ASN A 39 -31.08 -3.91 -16.35
C ASN A 39 -31.27 -4.38 -14.88
N THR A 40 -32.37 -4.00 -14.23
CA THR A 40 -32.55 -4.15 -12.77
C THR A 40 -33.13 -5.50 -12.28
N LEU A 41 -32.76 -6.65 -12.85
CA LEU A 41 -33.42 -7.94 -12.47
C LEU A 41 -32.55 -9.12 -12.00
N LEU A 42 -31.22 -9.02 -11.84
CA LEU A 42 -30.42 -10.18 -11.39
C LEU A 42 -29.34 -9.94 -10.33
N HIS A 43 -29.32 -8.78 -9.65
CA HIS A 43 -28.47 -8.61 -8.46
C HIS A 43 -29.29 -8.02 -7.31
N PRO A 44 -29.42 -8.69 -6.15
CA PRO A 44 -30.00 -8.06 -4.98
C PRO A 44 -29.07 -6.91 -4.58
N LEU A 45 -29.60 -5.68 -4.66
CA LEU A 45 -28.99 -4.48 -4.10
C LEU A 45 -29.07 -4.57 -2.56
N LEU A 46 -28.25 -5.43 -1.96
CA LEU A 46 -27.91 -5.29 -0.56
C LEU A 46 -27.15 -3.97 -0.42
N GLN A 47 -27.74 -2.99 0.27
CA GLN A 47 -27.02 -1.82 0.75
C GLN A 47 -25.79 -2.32 1.52
N ARG A 48 -24.62 -2.19 0.90
CA ARG A 48 -23.34 -2.60 1.48
C ARG A 48 -22.93 -1.52 2.48
N ASN A 49 -23.17 -1.78 3.75
CA ASN A 49 -22.54 -0.98 4.80
C ASN A 49 -21.06 -1.34 4.86
N GLU A 50 -20.21 -0.35 4.62
CA GLU A 50 -18.77 -0.46 4.86
C GLU A 50 -18.51 -0.62 6.35
N CYS A 51 -17.45 -1.34 6.70
CA CYS A 51 -17.00 -1.52 8.06
C CYS A 51 -15.49 -1.34 8.14
N LEU A 52 -15.02 -0.95 9.32
CA LEU A 52 -13.60 -0.97 9.66
C LEU A 52 -13.35 -2.06 10.67
N THR A 53 -12.33 -2.87 10.44
CA THR A 53 -11.91 -3.90 11.40
C THR A 53 -11.38 -3.24 12.67
N SER A 54 -11.84 -3.72 13.83
CA SER A 54 -11.44 -3.13 15.11
C SER A 54 -9.96 -3.34 15.46
N ALA A 55 -9.28 -4.28 14.80
CA ALA A 55 -7.89 -4.62 15.08
C ALA A 55 -6.89 -3.70 14.34
N ASP A 56 -7.28 -3.19 13.17
CA ASP A 56 -6.33 -2.58 12.22
C ASP A 56 -7.00 -1.63 11.19
N ASN A 57 -8.23 -1.18 11.44
CA ASN A 57 -8.96 -0.21 10.60
C ASN A 57 -8.99 -0.56 9.11
N ARG A 58 -8.98 -1.84 8.76
CA ARG A 58 -9.13 -2.26 7.37
C ARG A 58 -10.57 -2.09 6.92
N GLN A 59 -10.73 -1.54 5.73
CA GLN A 59 -12.02 -1.49 5.06
C GLN A 59 -12.49 -2.91 4.71
N GLY A 60 -13.71 -3.19 5.14
CA GLY A 60 -14.47 -4.38 4.79
C GLY A 60 -15.91 -4.02 4.47
N VAL A 61 -16.72 -5.03 4.21
CA VAL A 61 -18.17 -4.89 4.00
C VAL A 61 -18.90 -5.78 4.97
N CYS A 62 -20.00 -5.28 5.52
CA CYS A 62 -20.89 -6.06 6.37
C CYS A 62 -21.60 -7.15 5.57
N LEU A 63 -21.21 -8.40 5.82
CA LEU A 63 -21.79 -9.58 5.18
C LEU A 63 -22.12 -10.66 6.21
N PRO A 64 -23.15 -11.49 5.96
CA PRO A 64 -23.32 -12.73 6.70
C PRO A 64 -22.06 -13.59 6.62
N LYS A 65 -21.73 -14.31 7.70
CA LYS A 65 -20.52 -15.16 7.78
C LYS A 65 -20.38 -16.12 6.60
N ALA A 66 -21.47 -16.77 6.19
CA ALA A 66 -21.47 -17.70 5.07
C ALA A 66 -21.11 -17.00 3.74
N SER A 67 -21.68 -15.83 3.48
CA SER A 67 -21.39 -15.03 2.28
C SER A 67 -19.95 -14.52 2.26
N CYS A 68 -19.42 -14.11 3.42
CA CYS A 68 -18.02 -13.70 3.55
C CYS A 68 -17.05 -14.84 3.19
N LEU A 69 -17.28 -16.03 3.74
CA LEU A 69 -16.43 -17.19 3.47
C LEU A 69 -16.59 -17.72 2.04
N ALA A 70 -17.81 -17.66 1.47
CA ALA A 70 -18.08 -18.08 0.10
C ALA A 70 -17.37 -17.19 -0.95
N THR A 71 -17.16 -15.91 -0.63
CA THR A 71 -16.37 -14.98 -1.45
C THR A 71 -14.86 -15.08 -1.17
N GLY A 72 -14.45 -16.03 -0.33
CA GLY A 72 -13.06 -16.21 0.06
C GLY A 72 -12.54 -15.14 1.03
N GLY A 73 -13.40 -14.26 1.56
CA GLY A 73 -13.04 -13.23 2.53
C GLY A 73 -12.80 -13.77 3.94
N ILE A 74 -12.35 -12.87 4.83
CA ILE A 74 -12.08 -13.17 6.24
C ILE A 74 -13.07 -12.40 7.11
N VAL A 75 -13.67 -13.09 8.08
CA VAL A 75 -14.52 -12.46 9.09
C VAL A 75 -13.64 -11.76 10.12
N ALA A 76 -13.69 -10.44 10.15
CA ALA A 76 -12.81 -9.57 10.93
C ALA A 76 -13.60 -8.56 11.79
N GLY A 77 -14.54 -9.09 12.58
CA GLY A 77 -15.38 -8.30 13.50
C GLY A 77 -16.86 -8.48 13.23
N THR A 78 -17.70 -7.91 14.08
CA THR A 78 -19.16 -7.89 13.92
C THR A 78 -19.59 -6.53 13.39
N CYS A 79 -20.59 -6.49 12.52
CA CYS A 79 -21.22 -5.23 12.15
C CYS A 79 -22.71 -5.44 11.85
N GLY A 80 -23.55 -4.95 12.75
CA GLY A 80 -24.99 -5.15 12.72
C GLY A 80 -25.45 -6.52 13.25
N PHE A 81 -26.73 -6.83 13.04
CA PHE A 81 -27.37 -8.07 13.51
C PHE A 81 -27.09 -9.22 12.54
N LEU A 82 -26.45 -10.30 13.03
CA LEU A 82 -26.06 -11.50 12.26
C LEU A 82 -25.10 -11.26 11.08
N SER A 83 -24.51 -10.06 11.01
CA SER A 83 -23.55 -9.67 9.99
C SER A 83 -22.17 -9.43 10.61
N PHE A 84 -21.15 -9.68 9.81
CA PHE A 84 -19.75 -9.60 10.21
C PHE A 84 -19.00 -8.69 9.25
N CYS A 85 -17.98 -8.01 9.77
CA CYS A 85 -17.10 -7.22 8.94
C CYS A 85 -16.25 -8.17 8.10
N CYS A 86 -16.59 -8.30 6.83
CA CYS A 86 -15.88 -9.16 5.90
C CYS A 86 -14.80 -8.36 5.19
N ILE A 87 -13.54 -8.75 5.35
CA ILE A 87 -12.42 -8.16 4.61
C ILE A 87 -12.02 -9.08 3.46
N CYS A 88 -11.61 -8.47 2.34
CA CYS A 88 -11.06 -9.23 1.23
C CYS A 88 -9.78 -9.94 1.67
N LYS A 89 -9.66 -11.22 1.31
CA LYS A 89 -8.47 -12.05 1.55
C LYS A 89 -7.28 -11.68 0.64
N HIS A 90 -7.35 -10.60 -0.12
CA HIS A 90 -6.25 -10.14 -0.97
C HIS A 90 -5.11 -9.48 -0.15
N GLN A 91 -4.74 -10.07 0.97
CA GLN A 91 -3.49 -9.78 1.66
C GLN A 91 -2.45 -10.81 1.25
N GLY A 92 -1.22 -10.36 1.01
CA GLY A 92 -0.06 -11.20 0.81
C GLY A 92 1.05 -10.75 1.74
N THR A 93 1.93 -11.68 2.06
CA THR A 93 3.18 -11.39 2.78
C THR A 93 4.37 -11.70 1.88
N CYS A 94 5.53 -11.97 2.46
CA CYS A 94 6.72 -12.37 1.72
C CYS A 94 6.42 -13.52 0.76
N ARG A 95 6.94 -13.40 -0.46
CA ARG A 95 6.82 -14.33 -1.60
C ARG A 95 5.39 -14.47 -2.18
N SER A 96 4.45 -13.64 -1.73
CA SER A 96 3.10 -13.64 -2.30
C SER A 96 3.09 -12.96 -3.67
N VAL A 97 2.29 -13.52 -4.57
CA VAL A 97 1.97 -12.91 -5.86
C VAL A 97 0.48 -12.59 -5.86
N LEU A 98 0.13 -11.31 -5.99
CA LEU A 98 -1.26 -10.87 -6.07
C LEU A 98 -1.52 -10.14 -7.39
N THR A 99 -2.72 -10.34 -7.92
CA THR A 99 -3.22 -9.65 -9.12
C THR A 99 -4.41 -8.74 -8.83
N ALA A 100 -5.02 -8.92 -7.66
CA ALA A 100 -6.23 -8.21 -7.27
C ALA A 100 -5.95 -6.73 -6.98
N ASN A 101 -6.92 -5.89 -7.34
CA ASN A 101 -6.95 -4.50 -6.87
C ASN A 101 -7.37 -4.46 -5.39
N GLU A 102 -7.08 -3.35 -4.70
CA GLU A 102 -7.38 -3.17 -3.28
C GLU A 102 -6.75 -4.28 -2.41
N SER A 103 -5.51 -4.64 -2.73
CA SER A 103 -4.77 -5.69 -2.04
C SER A 103 -3.86 -5.10 -0.96
N TYR A 104 -3.35 -5.95 -0.06
CA TYR A 104 -2.50 -5.55 1.04
C TYR A 104 -1.19 -6.33 1.04
N PHE A 105 -0.06 -5.64 1.19
CA PHE A 105 1.22 -6.26 1.51
C PHE A 105 1.51 -6.08 3.00
N VAL A 106 1.54 -7.19 3.74
CA VAL A 106 1.65 -7.18 5.20
C VAL A 106 2.87 -7.94 5.71
N SER A 107 3.37 -7.57 6.89
CA SER A 107 4.43 -8.32 7.58
C SER A 107 3.99 -9.74 7.93
N PRO A 108 4.90 -10.73 7.98
CA PRO A 108 4.54 -12.12 8.25
C PRO A 108 3.71 -12.32 9.53
N ASN A 109 4.04 -11.56 10.58
CA ASN A 109 3.36 -11.64 11.88
C ASN A 109 2.17 -10.66 12.02
N TYR A 110 1.80 -9.93 10.97
CA TYR A 110 0.73 -8.92 11.03
C TYR A 110 -0.60 -9.55 11.51
N PRO A 111 -1.37 -8.92 12.42
CA PRO A 111 -1.22 -7.54 12.95
C PRO A 111 -0.24 -7.38 14.11
N ASN A 112 0.42 -8.44 14.55
CA ASN A 112 1.43 -8.36 15.60
C ASN A 112 2.76 -7.81 15.07
N LEU A 113 3.62 -7.40 15.99
CA LEU A 113 4.97 -6.92 15.68
C LEU A 113 5.84 -8.06 15.11
N GLN A 114 6.63 -7.71 14.11
CA GLN A 114 7.73 -8.52 13.61
C GLN A 114 9.01 -8.14 14.38
N THR A 115 9.24 -8.80 15.52
CA THR A 115 10.38 -8.54 16.41
C THR A 115 11.64 -9.31 16.03
N ASP A 116 11.46 -10.48 15.41
CA ASP A 116 12.56 -11.32 14.93
C ASP A 116 13.02 -10.86 13.55
N LYS A 117 14.30 -11.11 13.25
CA LYS A 117 14.82 -10.94 11.90
C LYS A 117 14.06 -11.85 10.95
N LEU A 118 13.80 -11.38 9.74
CA LEU A 118 13.24 -12.24 8.71
C LEU A 118 14.28 -13.28 8.30
N ASP A 119 13.82 -14.49 8.02
CA ASP A 119 14.63 -15.56 7.42
C ASP A 119 13.93 -16.10 6.17
N PRO A 120 14.41 -15.77 4.95
CA PRO A 120 15.55 -14.90 4.66
C PRO A 120 15.27 -13.43 5.03
N SER A 121 16.33 -12.61 5.18
CA SER A 121 16.23 -11.20 5.58
C SER A 121 15.49 -10.31 4.57
N VAL A 122 15.18 -10.83 3.38
CA VAL A 122 14.50 -10.13 2.29
C VAL A 122 13.09 -10.68 2.11
N CYS A 123 12.12 -9.79 2.15
CA CYS A 123 10.71 -10.03 1.90
C CYS A 123 10.30 -9.39 0.58
N ILE A 124 9.98 -10.22 -0.41
CA ILE A 124 9.55 -9.74 -1.74
C ILE A 124 8.06 -10.00 -1.89
N PHE A 125 7.29 -8.98 -2.20
CA PHE A 125 5.89 -9.09 -2.61
C PHE A 125 5.76 -8.70 -4.08
N THR A 126 5.00 -9.48 -4.84
CA THR A 126 4.86 -9.31 -6.29
C THR A 126 3.43 -8.91 -6.62
N LEU A 127 3.25 -7.69 -7.12
CA LEU A 127 2.00 -7.26 -7.74
C LEU A 127 2.05 -7.55 -9.24
N GLN A 128 1.36 -8.59 -9.66
CA GLN A 128 1.22 -8.95 -11.07
C GLN A 128 -0.02 -8.26 -11.65
N ARG A 129 0.17 -7.40 -12.65
CA ARG A 129 -0.96 -6.73 -13.32
C ARG A 129 -1.72 -7.72 -14.19
N ASN A 130 -3.06 -7.67 -14.14
CA ASN A 130 -3.92 -8.62 -14.82
C ASN A 130 -4.30 -8.14 -16.24
N ARG A 131 -4.03 -8.97 -17.25
CA ARG A 131 -4.38 -8.72 -18.66
C ARG A 131 -5.88 -8.71 -18.94
N ILE A 132 -6.72 -9.26 -18.06
CA ILE A 132 -8.18 -9.27 -18.25
C ILE A 132 -8.75 -7.83 -18.16
N ILE A 133 -8.04 -6.91 -17.50
CA ILE A 133 -8.42 -5.49 -17.38
C ILE A 133 -7.88 -4.68 -18.59
N GLN A 134 -7.88 -5.25 -19.80
CA GLN A 134 -7.46 -4.53 -21.02
C GLN A 134 -8.36 -3.32 -21.33
N LYS A 135 -9.63 -3.35 -20.89
CA LYS A 135 -10.56 -2.23 -21.05
C LYS A 135 -10.15 -1.00 -20.22
N PHE A 136 -9.39 -1.19 -19.15
CA PHE A 136 -8.96 -0.14 -18.23
C PHE A 136 -7.47 -0.33 -17.89
N PRO A 137 -6.56 -0.01 -18.83
CA PRO A 137 -5.14 -0.17 -18.59
C PRO A 137 -4.72 0.59 -17.33
N ILE A 138 -3.86 -0.03 -16.53
CA ILE A 138 -3.35 0.54 -15.27
C ILE A 138 -2.10 1.35 -15.60
N CYS A 139 -2.12 2.65 -15.29
CA CYS A 139 -1.00 3.55 -15.49
C CYS A 139 -0.31 3.94 -14.17
N GLN A 140 -0.96 3.72 -13.03
CA GLN A 140 -0.47 4.18 -11.75
C GLN A 140 -0.87 3.22 -10.64
N ILE A 141 0.00 3.06 -9.65
CA ILE A 141 -0.23 2.28 -8.44
C ILE A 141 -0.15 3.24 -7.27
N ARG A 142 -1.18 3.28 -6.44
CA ARG A 142 -1.16 3.99 -5.16
C ARG A 142 -0.82 3.01 -4.06
N LEU A 143 0.11 3.39 -3.20
CA LEU A 143 0.50 2.67 -1.99
C LEU A 143 0.12 3.54 -0.80
N ASP A 144 -0.74 3.03 0.09
CA ASP A 144 -1.05 3.68 1.37
C ASP A 144 -0.42 2.88 2.52
N PHE A 145 0.33 3.56 3.37
CA PHE A 145 1.06 2.95 4.48
C PHE A 145 0.21 2.91 5.75
N ASN A 146 -0.82 2.06 5.80
CA ASN A 146 -1.73 1.99 6.96
C ASN A 146 -0.99 1.73 8.29
N ASP A 147 0.01 0.86 8.26
CA ASP A 147 1.04 0.72 9.27
C ASP A 147 2.36 0.62 8.53
N PHE A 148 3.39 1.36 8.91
CA PHE A 148 4.71 1.15 8.33
C PHE A 148 5.80 1.68 9.26
N ASN A 149 6.47 0.77 9.95
CA ASN A 149 7.62 1.06 10.79
C ASN A 149 8.73 0.04 10.51
N LEU A 150 9.82 0.54 9.93
CA LEU A 150 11.08 -0.18 9.75
C LEU A 150 12.17 0.46 10.61
N ALA A 151 13.33 -0.19 10.74
CA ALA A 151 14.46 0.46 11.39
C ALA A 151 14.78 1.81 10.69
N PRO A 152 15.11 2.86 11.46
CA PRO A 152 15.39 4.19 10.94
C PRO A 152 16.67 4.22 10.06
N PRO A 153 16.86 5.25 9.24
CA PRO A 153 18.09 5.43 8.47
C PRO A 153 19.30 5.63 9.40
N ILE A 154 20.48 5.20 8.93
CA ILE A 154 21.78 5.51 9.57
C ILE A 154 22.44 6.60 8.73
N ASP A 155 22.78 7.73 9.33
CA ASP A 155 23.29 8.93 8.63
C ASP A 155 22.42 9.35 7.44
N GLY A 156 21.10 9.21 7.61
CA GLY A 156 20.10 9.52 6.58
C GLY A 156 20.06 8.56 5.40
N VAL A 157 20.69 7.38 5.48
CA VAL A 157 20.66 6.34 4.44
C VAL A 157 19.97 5.08 4.95
N CYS A 158 19.02 4.58 4.16
CA CYS A 158 18.36 3.28 4.37
C CYS A 158 19.16 2.13 3.74
N GLY A 159 18.96 0.90 4.22
CA GLY A 159 19.63 -0.29 3.70
C GLY A 159 21.07 -0.49 4.20
N GLY A 160 21.70 -1.57 3.74
CA GLY A 160 23.03 -1.98 4.22
C GLY A 160 22.98 -2.45 5.67
N ASN A 161 23.31 -1.56 6.62
CA ASN A 161 23.32 -1.83 8.06
C ASN A 161 21.98 -1.50 8.75
N THR A 162 20.99 -1.00 8.01
CA THR A 162 19.62 -0.80 8.48
C THR A 162 18.61 -1.40 7.50
N ASP A 163 17.33 -1.28 7.81
CA ASP A 163 16.26 -1.78 6.96
C ASP A 163 16.06 -0.90 5.72
N SER A 164 15.42 -1.46 4.70
CA SER A 164 14.98 -0.68 3.53
C SER A 164 13.73 -1.25 2.89
N PHE A 165 13.00 -0.37 2.23
CA PHE A 165 11.87 -0.65 1.38
C PHE A 165 12.14 -0.08 -0.01
N VAL A 166 12.23 -0.98 -0.99
CA VAL A 166 12.55 -0.67 -2.38
C VAL A 166 11.39 -1.11 -3.27
N ILE A 167 11.08 -0.27 -4.26
CA ILE A 167 10.07 -0.54 -5.27
C ILE A 167 10.79 -0.77 -6.60
N SER A 168 10.46 -1.85 -7.30
CA SER A 168 11.02 -2.17 -8.63
C SER A 168 9.91 -2.48 -9.63
N GLY A 169 10.19 -2.29 -10.92
CA GLY A 169 9.21 -2.46 -12.00
C GLY A 169 8.33 -1.22 -12.26
N ALA A 170 8.65 -0.08 -11.66
CA ALA A 170 8.02 1.21 -11.97
C ALA A 170 8.63 1.82 -13.23
N SER A 171 7.81 2.41 -14.10
CA SER A 171 8.28 2.99 -15.38
C SER A 171 9.08 4.27 -15.20
N ASN A 172 8.92 4.94 -14.05
CA ASN A 172 9.50 6.24 -13.78
C ASN A 172 10.27 6.28 -12.45
N PHE A 173 10.78 5.14 -11.94
CA PHE A 173 11.45 5.10 -10.63
C PHE A 173 12.56 6.16 -10.48
N ASN A 174 13.37 6.38 -11.50
CA ASN A 174 14.41 7.41 -11.45
C ASN A 174 13.84 8.85 -11.43
N ALA A 175 12.62 9.05 -11.91
CA ALA A 175 11.92 10.33 -11.93
C ALA A 175 11.02 10.55 -10.70
N THR A 176 10.77 9.53 -9.86
CA THR A 176 10.13 9.73 -8.56
C THR A 176 11.06 10.41 -7.56
N GLY A 177 12.37 10.40 -7.85
CA GLY A 177 13.44 10.90 -6.97
C GLY A 177 13.44 10.28 -5.58
N LEU A 178 13.01 9.02 -5.52
CA LEU A 178 13.23 8.15 -4.37
C LEU A 178 14.71 7.69 -4.33
N PRO A 179 15.31 7.53 -3.14
CA PRO A 179 16.67 7.03 -3.02
C PRO A 179 16.76 5.60 -3.59
N SER A 180 17.84 5.30 -4.31
CA SER A 180 18.08 3.96 -4.86
C SER A 180 18.24 2.88 -3.78
N THR A 181 18.60 3.29 -2.57
CA THR A 181 18.71 2.40 -1.40
C THR A 181 17.36 2.14 -0.70
N GLY A 182 16.30 2.84 -1.12
CA GLY A 182 14.94 2.70 -0.61
C GLY A 182 14.59 3.64 0.54
N LEU A 183 13.39 3.43 1.08
CA LEU A 183 12.83 4.16 2.22
C LEU A 183 12.89 3.30 3.49
N CYS A 184 12.87 3.92 4.66
CA CYS A 184 12.86 3.23 5.95
C CYS A 184 12.36 4.17 7.05
N GLY A 185 12.33 3.68 8.29
CA GLY A 185 11.72 4.37 9.42
C GLY A 185 10.19 4.31 9.42
N ASP A 186 9.53 5.34 9.95
CA ASP A 186 8.07 5.41 10.10
C ASP A 186 7.43 6.24 8.98
N LEU A 187 6.60 5.57 8.17
CA LEU A 187 5.83 6.17 7.08
C LEU A 187 4.32 6.04 7.30
N THR A 188 3.90 5.66 8.51
CA THR A 188 2.50 5.32 8.82
C THR A 188 1.56 6.47 8.45
N GLY A 189 0.43 6.18 7.82
CA GLY A 189 -0.55 7.17 7.38
C GLY A 189 -0.14 8.01 6.16
N GLN A 190 1.08 7.85 5.63
CA GLN A 190 1.48 8.47 4.37
C GLN A 190 1.06 7.59 3.17
N HIS A 191 1.20 8.13 1.96
CA HIS A 191 0.93 7.42 0.72
C HIS A 191 1.89 7.83 -0.40
N MET A 192 1.93 7.06 -1.48
CA MET A 192 2.66 7.43 -2.69
C MET A 192 2.01 6.88 -3.96
N PHE A 193 2.27 7.56 -5.08
CA PHE A 193 1.83 7.19 -6.42
C PHE A 193 3.02 6.82 -7.30
N ILE A 194 2.98 5.61 -7.85
CA ILE A 194 4.03 5.03 -8.69
C ILE A 194 3.49 4.87 -10.11
N GLU A 195 4.17 5.44 -11.12
CA GLU A 195 3.75 5.22 -12.51
C GLU A 195 4.24 3.85 -13.00
N VAL A 196 3.38 3.19 -13.77
CA VAL A 196 3.66 1.91 -14.41
C VAL A 196 3.28 2.00 -15.87
N ASP A 197 4.06 1.38 -16.76
CA ASP A 197 3.73 1.40 -18.18
C ASP A 197 2.54 0.46 -18.46
N PRO A 198 1.39 0.97 -18.94
CA PRO A 198 0.20 0.16 -19.20
C PRO A 198 0.42 -0.98 -20.20
N ASN A 199 1.45 -0.89 -21.06
CA ASN A 199 1.74 -1.89 -22.08
C ASN A 199 2.64 -3.02 -21.55
N SER A 200 3.48 -2.73 -20.55
CA SER A 200 4.42 -3.70 -19.96
C SER A 200 3.78 -4.61 -18.91
N ILE A 201 2.58 -5.15 -19.17
CA ILE A 201 1.77 -5.90 -18.18
C ILE A 201 2.48 -7.15 -17.64
N SER A 202 3.39 -7.74 -18.41
CA SER A 202 4.20 -8.88 -17.98
C SER A 202 5.23 -8.51 -16.91
N GLU A 203 5.64 -7.25 -16.83
CA GLU A 203 6.56 -6.75 -15.81
C GLU A 203 5.77 -6.48 -14.53
N PRO A 204 6.00 -7.26 -13.45
CA PRO A 204 5.34 -7.04 -12.18
C PRO A 204 5.95 -5.85 -11.45
N LEU A 205 5.17 -5.24 -10.56
CA LEU A 205 5.71 -4.33 -9.56
C LEU A 205 6.18 -5.16 -8.36
N LEU A 206 7.44 -5.00 -7.96
CA LEU A 206 8.02 -5.67 -6.81
C LEU A 206 8.12 -4.70 -5.64
N LEU A 207 7.57 -5.10 -4.50
CA LEU A 207 7.69 -4.41 -3.22
C LEU A 207 8.66 -5.21 -2.36
N ILE A 208 9.84 -4.65 -2.09
CA ILE A 208 10.96 -5.39 -1.50
C ILE A 208 11.31 -4.75 -0.16
N ILE A 209 11.12 -5.49 0.94
CA ILE A 209 11.55 -5.08 2.27
C ILE A 209 12.78 -5.90 2.65
N SER A 210 13.89 -5.24 2.93
CA SER A 210 15.12 -5.86 3.42
C SER A 210 15.33 -5.50 4.88
N THR A 211 15.56 -6.50 5.72
CA THR A 211 15.81 -6.34 7.15
C THR A 211 17.30 -6.48 7.45
N GLY A 212 18.03 -5.39 7.21
CA GLY A 212 19.50 -5.34 7.34
C GLY A 212 20.00 -5.00 8.74
N ASN A 213 19.14 -4.49 9.62
CA ASN A 213 19.59 -4.04 10.94
C ASN A 213 20.24 -5.19 11.75
N ASN A 214 21.45 -4.93 12.25
CA ASN A 214 22.20 -5.87 13.08
C ASN A 214 21.51 -6.09 14.44
N GLN A 215 20.80 -5.08 14.96
CA GLN A 215 20.05 -5.15 16.20
C GLN A 215 18.60 -5.61 15.97
N ARG A 216 17.96 -6.13 17.04
CA ARG A 216 16.52 -6.41 17.04
C ARG A 216 15.78 -5.09 16.96
N TYR A 217 14.80 -5.00 16.06
CA TYR A 217 13.95 -3.83 15.87
C TYR A 217 12.52 -4.30 15.66
N ASN A 218 11.56 -3.60 16.26
CA ASN A 218 10.15 -3.93 16.16
C ASN A 218 9.60 -3.40 14.83
N ARG A 219 9.44 -4.29 13.87
CA ARG A 219 8.92 -3.95 12.55
C ARG A 219 7.43 -4.20 12.47
N LYS A 220 6.74 -3.42 11.66
CA LYS A 220 5.34 -3.68 11.31
C LYS A 220 5.06 -3.00 9.98
N TRP A 221 4.41 -3.69 9.05
CA TRP A 221 3.91 -3.02 7.86
C TRP A 221 2.60 -3.63 7.38
N SER A 222 1.73 -2.76 6.88
CA SER A 222 0.53 -3.05 6.11
C SER A 222 0.38 -1.96 5.06
N ILE A 223 0.71 -2.31 3.82
CA ILE A 223 0.66 -1.40 2.68
C ILE A 223 -0.56 -1.75 1.85
N LYS A 224 -1.53 -0.84 1.75
CA LYS A 224 -2.67 -0.97 0.84
C LYS A 224 -2.21 -0.62 -0.58
N ILE A 225 -2.62 -1.42 -1.54
CA ILE A 225 -2.22 -1.31 -2.94
C ILE A 225 -3.45 -1.11 -3.79
N GLN A 226 -3.50 0.02 -4.49
CA GLN A 226 -4.57 0.36 -5.42
C GLN A 226 -4.02 0.53 -6.83
N GLN A 227 -4.57 -0.23 -7.77
CA GLN A 227 -4.28 -0.16 -9.20
C GLN A 227 -5.20 0.89 -9.83
N ILE A 228 -4.63 1.97 -10.35
CA ILE A 228 -5.35 3.12 -10.88
C ILE A 228 -5.35 3.10 -12.42
N PRO A 229 -6.52 3.01 -13.06
CA PRO A 229 -6.65 3.11 -14.51
C PRO A 229 -6.15 4.45 -15.07
N CYS A 230 -5.64 4.44 -16.30
CA CYS A 230 -5.08 5.62 -16.97
C CYS A 230 -6.05 6.81 -17.09
N HIS A 231 -7.35 6.54 -17.19
CA HIS A 231 -8.41 7.56 -17.29
C HIS A 231 -9.19 7.75 -15.99
N SER A 232 -8.66 7.27 -14.88
CA SER A 232 -9.28 7.46 -13.57
C SER A 232 -9.19 8.93 -13.14
N PRO A 233 -10.25 9.54 -12.58
CA PRO A 233 -10.18 10.86 -11.97
C PRO A 233 -9.28 10.87 -10.71
N TYR A 234 -9.02 9.70 -10.13
CA TYR A 234 -8.17 9.53 -8.95
C TYR A 234 -6.67 9.39 -9.29
N LYS A 235 -6.32 9.49 -10.58
CA LYS A 235 -4.92 9.46 -11.01
C LYS A 235 -4.20 10.73 -10.58
N ALA A 236 -3.09 10.60 -9.86
CA ALA A 236 -2.23 11.73 -9.55
C ALA A 236 -1.57 12.28 -10.83
N PRO A 237 -1.38 13.61 -10.95
CA PRO A 237 -0.65 14.20 -12.06
C PRO A 237 0.80 13.68 -12.13
N SER A 238 1.39 13.67 -13.32
CA SER A 238 2.78 13.24 -13.48
C SER A 238 3.74 14.16 -12.73
N GLY A 239 4.73 13.57 -12.05
CA GLY A 239 5.67 14.27 -11.15
C GLY A 239 5.19 14.38 -9.71
N CYS A 240 3.94 14.02 -9.40
CA CYS A 240 3.40 14.01 -8.04
C CYS A 240 3.59 12.64 -7.39
N LEU A 241 4.60 12.49 -6.54
CA LEU A 241 4.79 11.25 -5.78
C LEU A 241 3.76 11.17 -4.64
N GLN A 242 3.43 12.29 -4.01
CA GLN A 242 2.27 12.39 -3.12
C GLN A 242 1.22 13.30 -3.75
N TYR A 243 -0.05 12.91 -3.66
CA TYR A 243 -1.17 13.70 -4.17
C TYR A 243 -2.31 13.72 -3.17
N PHE A 244 -2.63 14.93 -2.71
CA PHE A 244 -3.62 15.18 -1.68
C PHE A 244 -4.90 15.73 -2.31
N THR A 245 -6.01 15.05 -2.08
CA THR A 245 -7.32 15.40 -2.65
C THR A 245 -8.36 15.77 -1.60
N GLY A 246 -7.98 15.80 -0.32
CA GLY A 246 -8.85 16.23 0.77
C GLY A 246 -9.08 17.75 0.76
N GLU A 247 -10.10 18.20 1.49
CA GLU A 247 -10.29 19.64 1.78
C GLU A 247 -9.32 20.14 2.86
N GLN A 248 -8.90 19.24 3.75
CA GLN A 248 -7.90 19.47 4.80
C GLN A 248 -7.05 18.20 4.93
N ASP A 249 -5.74 18.35 5.06
CA ASP A 249 -4.80 17.24 5.25
C ASP A 249 -3.49 17.72 5.91
N PHE A 250 -2.68 16.78 6.39
CA PHE A 250 -1.35 17.04 6.92
C PHE A 250 -0.29 16.56 5.94
N ILE A 251 0.62 17.46 5.57
CA ILE A 251 1.72 17.17 4.66
C ILE A 251 3.01 17.12 5.47
N GLU A 252 3.71 15.99 5.39
CA GLU A 252 4.99 15.77 6.04
C GLU A 252 5.94 15.06 5.07
N SER A 253 7.24 15.25 5.30
CA SER A 253 8.24 14.50 4.55
C SER A 253 8.26 13.03 4.98
N PHE A 254 8.67 12.14 4.08
CA PHE A 254 8.91 10.75 4.44
C PHE A 254 9.89 10.64 5.62
N ASN A 255 9.52 9.85 6.62
CA ASN A 255 10.26 9.63 7.87
C ASN A 255 10.48 10.89 8.74
N PHE A 256 9.59 11.89 8.64
CA PHE A 256 9.66 13.11 9.44
C PHE A 256 9.55 12.86 10.96
N ARG A 257 8.74 11.90 11.39
CA ARG A 257 8.33 11.70 12.81
C ARG A 257 9.45 11.25 13.77
N GLY A 258 10.68 11.15 13.29
CA GLY A 258 11.89 11.04 14.12
C GLY A 258 11.98 9.79 14.99
N LEU A 259 13.04 9.72 15.79
CA LEU A 259 13.23 8.72 16.82
C LEU A 259 13.07 9.41 18.16
N VAL A 260 12.17 8.88 19.00
CA VAL A 260 12.15 9.25 20.41
C VAL A 260 13.38 8.60 21.06
N THR A 261 14.46 9.36 21.17
CA THR A 261 15.60 8.95 21.99
C THR A 261 15.41 9.51 23.39
N SER A 262 15.07 8.64 24.33
CA SER A 262 15.15 8.97 25.75
C SER A 262 16.63 8.99 26.14
N GLN A 263 17.24 10.17 26.15
CA GLN A 263 18.63 10.32 26.59
C GLN A 263 18.63 10.45 28.12
N PRO A 264 19.37 9.59 28.86
CA PRO A 264 19.52 9.77 30.28
C PRO A 264 20.35 11.04 30.51
N THR A 265 19.72 12.12 30.98
CA THR A 265 20.47 13.28 31.47
C THR A 265 21.04 12.94 32.85
N THR A 266 22.24 13.43 33.13
CA THR A 266 22.86 13.37 34.47
C THR A 266 22.02 14.20 35.44
N GLY A 267 20.99 13.58 36.01
CA GLY A 267 20.08 14.20 36.97
C GLY A 267 18.61 13.86 36.76
N SER A 268 18.22 12.58 36.88
CA SER A 268 16.82 12.08 37.05
C SER A 268 15.68 12.65 36.15
N THR A 269 15.98 13.44 35.12
CA THR A 269 15.01 13.92 34.13
C THR A 269 15.28 13.20 32.82
N VAL A 270 14.36 12.33 32.40
CA VAL A 270 14.43 11.70 31.07
C VAL A 270 14.11 12.79 30.05
N SER A 271 15.11 13.26 29.30
CA SER A 271 14.88 14.16 28.18
C SER A 271 14.63 13.30 26.95
N THR A 272 13.39 13.30 26.45
CA THR A 272 13.06 12.77 25.13
C THR A 272 13.57 13.74 24.09
N VAL A 273 14.74 13.45 23.53
CA VAL A 273 15.24 14.14 22.34
C VAL A 273 14.61 13.44 21.15
N VAL A 274 13.67 14.11 20.49
CA VAL A 274 13.21 13.71 19.16
C VAL A 274 14.31 14.16 18.21
N GLY A 275 15.19 13.23 17.84
CA GLY A 275 16.16 13.47 16.78
C GLY A 275 15.49 13.33 15.43
N ASN A 276 15.69 14.31 14.55
CA ASN A 276 15.17 14.21 13.18
C ASN A 276 15.87 13.08 12.44
N ASN A 277 15.11 12.27 11.69
CA ASN A 277 15.62 11.12 10.94
C ASN A 277 15.42 11.29 9.44
N TYR A 278 15.66 12.50 8.92
CA TYR A 278 15.53 12.76 7.49
C TYR A 278 16.38 11.81 6.67
N MET A 279 15.78 11.29 5.60
CA MET A 279 16.51 10.56 4.57
C MET A 279 17.21 11.55 3.64
N THR A 280 18.43 11.20 3.24
CA THR A 280 19.19 11.93 2.25
C THR A 280 18.68 11.64 0.84
N ASN A 281 18.91 12.58 -0.08
CA ASN A 281 18.62 12.43 -1.52
C ASN A 281 17.14 12.18 -1.86
N LEU A 282 16.21 12.65 -1.03
CA LEU A 282 14.80 12.75 -1.40
C LEU A 282 14.60 13.91 -2.38
N ASN A 283 14.02 13.64 -3.55
CA ASN A 283 13.71 14.65 -4.57
C ASN A 283 12.37 14.37 -5.24
N TYR A 284 11.26 14.67 -4.57
CA TYR A 284 9.92 14.31 -5.06
C TYR A 284 8.94 15.48 -4.95
N GLY A 285 7.93 15.46 -5.83
CA GLY A 285 6.84 16.42 -5.80
C GLY A 285 5.70 15.98 -4.87
N ILE A 286 5.20 16.92 -4.08
CA ILE A 286 3.92 16.81 -3.37
C ILE A 286 2.93 17.74 -4.06
N CYS A 287 1.79 17.19 -4.46
CA CYS A 287 0.76 17.92 -5.17
C CYS A 287 -0.53 17.96 -4.36
N VAL A 288 -1.26 19.06 -4.47
CA VAL A 288 -2.58 19.25 -3.85
C VAL A 288 -3.57 19.52 -4.96
N SER A 289 -4.69 18.78 -4.96
CA SER A 289 -5.74 18.97 -5.96
C SER A 289 -6.47 20.28 -5.74
N GLN A 290 -6.79 20.99 -6.81
CA GLN A 290 -7.69 22.13 -6.73
C GLN A 290 -9.13 21.65 -6.51
N GLN A 291 -9.77 22.09 -5.42
CA GLN A 291 -11.19 21.83 -5.20
C GLN A 291 -12.03 22.86 -5.97
N SER A 292 -13.14 22.42 -6.56
CA SER A 292 -14.03 23.31 -7.33
C SER A 292 -14.80 24.31 -6.46
N THR A 293 -14.89 24.05 -5.15
CA THR A 293 -15.66 24.82 -4.16
C THR A 293 -14.80 25.79 -3.34
N VAL A 294 -13.48 25.80 -3.51
CA VAL A 294 -12.55 26.64 -2.72
C VAL A 294 -11.77 27.61 -3.60
N CYS A 295 -11.39 28.76 -3.07
CA CYS A 295 -10.69 29.81 -3.82
C CYS A 295 -9.16 29.79 -3.67
N GLY A 296 -8.62 28.98 -2.75
CA GLY A 296 -7.18 28.91 -2.51
C GLY A 296 -6.80 27.83 -1.49
N ILE A 297 -5.50 27.63 -1.32
CA ILE A 297 -4.91 26.74 -0.33
C ILE A 297 -4.28 27.61 0.76
N GLN A 298 -4.61 27.33 2.02
CA GLN A 298 -3.96 27.94 3.17
C GLN A 298 -2.99 26.91 3.78
N TRP A 299 -1.77 27.35 4.08
CA TRP A 299 -0.76 26.54 4.73
C TRP A 299 -0.58 27.01 6.18
N GLU A 300 -0.51 26.06 7.09
CA GLU A 300 -0.15 26.30 8.49
C GLU A 300 0.98 25.34 8.86
N ALA A 301 2.08 25.89 9.37
CA ALA A 301 3.19 25.07 9.85
C ALA A 301 2.86 24.56 11.25
N VAL A 302 2.65 23.25 11.37
CA VAL A 302 2.46 22.58 12.67
C VAL A 302 3.81 22.36 13.35
N GLU A 303 4.79 21.91 12.57
CA GLU A 303 6.16 21.67 13.00
C GLU A 303 7.09 21.96 11.82
N PHE A 304 8.25 22.55 12.10
CA PHE A 304 9.21 22.92 11.07
C PHE A 304 10.63 22.71 11.59
N ASP A 305 11.36 21.85 10.90
CA ASP A 305 12.74 21.52 11.21
C ASP A 305 13.53 21.32 9.90
N PHE A 306 14.80 21.70 9.89
CA PHE A 306 15.71 21.55 8.75
C PHE A 306 16.60 20.31 8.85
N GLY A 307 16.58 19.58 9.97
CA GLY A 307 17.45 18.43 10.20
C GLY A 307 18.92 18.82 10.43
N GLY A 308 19.60 18.01 11.24
CA GLY A 308 21.00 18.22 11.62
C GLY A 308 21.13 18.72 13.06
N PHE A 309 21.98 18.06 13.84
CA PHE A 309 22.41 18.59 15.12
C PHE A 309 23.51 19.62 14.84
N GLU A 310 23.40 20.80 15.44
CA GLU A 310 24.55 21.67 15.63
C GLU A 310 25.60 20.83 16.38
N LYS A 311 26.79 20.67 15.80
CA LYS A 311 27.90 20.06 16.53
C LYS A 311 28.10 20.95 17.75
N ASP A 312 27.79 20.46 18.95
CA ASP A 312 28.23 21.12 20.18
C ASP A 312 29.75 21.25 20.05
N VAL A 313 30.20 22.47 19.78
CA VAL A 313 31.61 22.84 19.88
C VAL A 313 31.87 23.00 21.36
N SER A 314 31.91 21.87 22.09
CA SER A 314 32.49 21.84 23.41
C SER A 314 34.00 21.92 23.24
N GLY A 315 34.54 23.12 23.52
CA GLY A 315 35.97 23.39 23.62
C GLY A 315 36.65 22.66 24.77
#